data_AF-A0A0S2SNZ1-F1
#
_entry.id   AF-A0A0S2SNZ1-F1
#
_cell.length_a   1.000
_cell.length_b   1.000
_cell.length_c   1.000
_cell.angle_alpha   90.00
_cell.angle_beta   90.00
_cell.angle_gamma   90.00
#
_symmetry.space_group_name_H-M   'P 1'
#
loop_
_entity.id
_entity.type
_entity.pdbx_description
1 polymer ?
#
loop_
_entity_poly.entity_id
_entity_poly.type
_entity_poly.pdbx_seq_one_letter_code
_entity_poly.pdbx_strand_id
1 'polypeptide(L)'
;MQRQAVSGFIGERDRVLLAPGVWGHRVCFDPSRFTQSVWDEVRMTSPEALRRATPKRQGEFLAGRLAAHQALLEQGMAGHEVGIGADRAPVWPVGFEGSISHTVLGSVGVALCAVRPGAAGIGLDMEAWLDEGEAARLWPVIADEGEWGRLARSSLGEARALTLLFSAKESLFKALYPRVGRYFDFLDASCLCLREGEITLALNTPLSGSLPAGWHCTLRWRPLEGGVLTWLLLSE
;
A
#
# COMPACT_ATOMS: atom_id res chain seq x y z
N MET A 1 -21.13 -23.96 -5.49
CA MET A 1 -20.24 -24.74 -4.59
C MET A 1 -19.62 -23.76 -3.60
N GLN A 2 -20.23 -23.59 -2.42
CA GLN A 2 -19.78 -22.65 -1.39
C GLN A 2 -18.40 -23.06 -0.89
N ARG A 3 -17.38 -22.23 -1.13
CA ARG A 3 -16.05 -22.39 -0.52
C ARG A 3 -16.22 -22.18 0.98
N GLN A 4 -15.97 -23.21 1.78
CA GLN A 4 -15.90 -23.12 3.24
C GLN A 4 -14.95 -21.97 3.62
N ALA A 5 -15.44 -21.00 4.39
CA ALA A 5 -14.63 -19.90 4.87
C ALA A 5 -13.52 -20.45 5.77
N VAL A 6 -12.26 -20.21 5.37
CA VAL A 6 -11.03 -20.40 6.15
C VAL A 6 -11.26 -19.87 7.56
N SER A 7 -11.35 -20.72 8.59
CA SER A 7 -11.46 -20.46 10.06
C SER A 7 -12.24 -19.20 10.55
N GLY A 8 -13.01 -18.55 9.69
CA GLY A 8 -13.46 -17.16 9.86
C GLY A 8 -12.34 -16.09 9.73
N PHE A 9 -11.08 -16.45 9.45
CA PHE A 9 -9.99 -15.47 9.29
C PHE A 9 -10.14 -14.66 8.00
N ILE A 10 -10.43 -15.31 6.88
CA ILE A 10 -10.62 -14.63 5.59
C ILE A 10 -12.09 -14.27 5.40
N GLY A 11 -12.33 -12.99 5.12
CA GLY A 11 -13.63 -12.44 4.77
C GLY A 11 -13.82 -12.27 3.26
N GLU A 12 -14.47 -11.17 2.88
CA GLU A 12 -14.74 -10.81 1.49
C GLU A 12 -13.48 -10.72 0.65
N ARG A 13 -13.61 -11.11 -0.62
CA ARG A 13 -12.59 -10.92 -1.66
C ARG A 13 -13.24 -10.32 -2.89
N ASP A 14 -12.67 -9.25 -3.37
CA ASP A 14 -13.20 -8.51 -4.52
C ASP A 14 -12.07 -7.81 -5.27
N ARG A 15 -12.48 -7.01 -6.27
CA ARG A 15 -11.57 -6.26 -7.12
C ARG A 15 -11.89 -4.77 -7.07
N VAL A 16 -10.82 -4.00 -7.16
CA VAL A 16 -10.80 -2.56 -7.17
C VAL A 16 -10.23 -2.09 -8.50
N LEU A 17 -10.99 -1.33 -9.27
CA LEU A 17 -10.43 -0.68 -10.47
C LEU A 17 -9.53 0.48 -10.04
N LEU A 18 -8.26 0.43 -10.41
CA LEU A 18 -7.28 1.50 -10.12
C LEU A 18 -7.05 2.39 -11.35
N ALA A 19 -7.00 1.79 -12.54
CA ALA A 19 -6.91 2.46 -13.82
C ALA A 19 -7.45 1.53 -14.92
N PRO A 20 -7.72 2.01 -16.15
CA PRO A 20 -8.08 1.14 -17.27
C PRO A 20 -7.07 -0.02 -17.42
N GLY A 21 -7.56 -1.26 -17.28
CA GLY A 21 -6.73 -2.47 -17.36
C GLY A 21 -5.90 -2.81 -16.11
N VAL A 22 -5.94 -2.00 -15.05
CA VAL A 22 -5.21 -2.25 -13.80
C VAL A 22 -6.19 -2.45 -12.65
N TRP A 23 -6.21 -3.67 -12.12
CA TRP A 23 -7.08 -4.08 -11.02
C TRP A 23 -6.26 -4.38 -9.76
N GLY A 24 -6.71 -3.84 -8.64
CA GLY A 24 -6.30 -4.26 -7.31
C GLY A 24 -7.19 -5.40 -6.82
N HIS A 25 -6.60 -6.39 -6.17
CA HIS A 25 -7.26 -7.53 -5.53
C HIS A 25 -7.32 -7.32 -4.04
N ARG A 26 -8.53 -7.22 -3.51
CA ARG A 26 -8.76 -6.97 -2.09
C ARG A 26 -9.08 -8.27 -1.37
N VAL A 27 -8.50 -8.42 -0.18
CA VAL A 27 -8.81 -9.50 0.76
C VAL A 27 -9.08 -8.86 2.12
N CYS A 28 -10.33 -8.97 2.57
CA CYS A 28 -10.70 -8.64 3.94
C CYS A 28 -10.37 -9.82 4.86
N PHE A 29 -9.97 -9.53 6.10
CA PHE A 29 -9.63 -10.53 7.10
C PHE A 29 -9.92 -10.03 8.52
N ASP A 30 -10.07 -10.96 9.47
CA ASP A 30 -10.22 -10.66 10.90
C ASP A 30 -8.89 -10.92 11.62
N PRO A 31 -8.14 -9.87 12.02
CA PRO A 31 -6.84 -10.04 12.66
C PRO A 31 -6.90 -10.87 13.95
N SER A 32 -8.04 -10.91 14.64
CA SER A 32 -8.22 -11.64 15.91
C SER A 32 -8.40 -13.15 15.71
N ARG A 33 -8.75 -13.58 14.50
CA ARG A 33 -9.01 -14.98 14.16
C ARG A 33 -7.82 -15.70 13.55
N PHE A 34 -6.67 -15.03 13.43
CA PHE A 34 -5.48 -15.68 12.90
C PHE A 34 -4.94 -16.75 13.86
N THR A 35 -4.82 -17.97 13.35
CA THR A 35 -4.15 -19.11 13.97
C THR A 35 -3.12 -19.69 13.01
N GLN A 36 -2.21 -20.53 13.51
CA GLN A 36 -1.21 -21.17 12.65
C GLN A 36 -1.83 -22.15 11.62
N SER A 37 -3.00 -22.73 11.89
CA SER A 37 -3.67 -23.64 10.94
C SER A 37 -4.11 -22.96 9.66
N VAL A 38 -4.29 -21.63 9.69
CA VAL A 38 -4.72 -20.83 8.53
C VAL A 38 -3.73 -20.97 7.37
N TRP A 39 -2.43 -21.09 7.64
CA TRP A 39 -1.41 -21.31 6.61
C TRP A 39 -1.73 -22.55 5.76
N ASP A 40 -2.03 -23.67 6.42
CA ASP A 40 -2.36 -24.93 5.75
C ASP A 40 -3.73 -24.86 5.06
N GLU A 41 -4.73 -24.24 5.70
CA GLU A 41 -6.08 -24.06 5.15
C GLU A 41 -6.06 -23.31 3.81
N VAL A 42 -5.19 -22.31 3.68
CA VAL A 42 -5.02 -21.54 2.44
C VAL A 42 -3.92 -22.07 1.53
N ARG A 43 -3.28 -23.18 1.90
CA ARG A 43 -2.21 -23.84 1.15
C ARG A 43 -1.01 -22.92 0.86
N MET A 44 -0.60 -22.15 1.87
CA MET A 44 0.59 -21.29 1.80
C MET A 44 1.54 -21.61 2.94
N THR A 45 2.85 -21.51 2.69
CA THR A 45 3.86 -21.77 3.72
C THR A 45 4.26 -20.48 4.44
N SER A 46 4.34 -20.55 5.78
CA SER A 46 4.86 -19.44 6.60
C SER A 46 6.35 -19.21 6.31
N PRO A 47 6.76 -18.00 5.86
CA PRO A 47 8.16 -17.70 5.65
C PRO A 47 8.94 -17.72 6.98
N GLU A 48 10.19 -18.16 6.93
CA GLU A 48 11.03 -18.25 8.14
C GLU A 48 11.14 -16.92 8.89
N ALA A 49 11.30 -15.83 8.15
CA ALA A 49 11.40 -14.48 8.68
C ALA A 49 10.17 -14.04 9.50
N LEU A 50 9.02 -14.70 9.35
CA LEU A 50 7.77 -14.39 10.04
C LEU A 50 7.43 -15.34 11.19
N ARG A 51 8.17 -16.43 11.39
CA ARG A 51 7.88 -17.41 12.46
C ARG A 51 7.86 -16.78 13.85
N ARG A 52 8.67 -15.75 14.09
CA ARG A 52 8.74 -15.00 15.36
C ARG A 52 7.86 -13.75 15.39
N ALA A 53 7.18 -13.43 14.29
CA ALA A 53 6.29 -12.27 14.24
C ALA A 53 5.01 -12.54 15.02
N THR A 54 4.37 -11.46 15.49
CA THR A 54 3.07 -11.55 16.18
C THR A 54 2.00 -12.19 15.29
N PRO A 55 0.96 -12.83 15.85
CA PRO A 55 -0.16 -13.38 15.08
C PRO A 55 -0.79 -12.35 14.13
N LYS A 56 -0.98 -11.11 14.62
CA LYS A 56 -1.46 -9.98 13.81
C LYS A 56 -0.59 -9.78 12.55
N ARG A 57 0.73 -9.70 12.73
CA ARG A 57 1.67 -9.48 11.62
C ARG A 57 1.70 -10.65 10.62
N GLN A 58 1.59 -11.88 11.12
CA GLN A 58 1.51 -13.05 10.25
C GLN A 58 0.21 -13.05 9.43
N GLY A 59 -0.92 -12.70 10.05
CA GLY A 59 -2.21 -12.56 9.37
C GLY A 59 -2.19 -11.48 8.28
N GLU A 60 -1.67 -10.29 8.60
CA GLU A 60 -1.50 -9.20 7.63
C GLU A 60 -0.67 -9.63 6.41
N PHE A 61 0.48 -10.28 6.66
CA PHE A 61 1.34 -10.76 5.59
C PHE A 61 0.62 -11.81 4.74
N LEU A 62 -0.06 -12.76 5.38
CA LEU A 62 -0.78 -13.82 4.68
C LEU A 62 -1.90 -13.23 3.81
N ALA A 63 -2.71 -12.30 4.34
CA ALA A 63 -3.76 -11.63 3.58
C ALA A 63 -3.18 -10.87 2.38
N GLY A 64 -2.05 -10.16 2.56
CA GLY A 64 -1.34 -9.50 1.47
C GLY A 64 -0.84 -10.47 0.40
N ARG A 65 -0.32 -11.64 0.79
CA ARG A 65 0.12 -12.67 -0.15
C ARG A 65 -1.04 -13.37 -0.86
N LEU A 66 -2.19 -13.53 -0.21
CA LEU A 66 -3.41 -14.01 -0.85
C LEU A 66 -3.90 -13.02 -1.92
N ALA A 67 -3.90 -11.72 -1.61
CA ALA A 67 -4.21 -10.66 -2.58
C ALA A 67 -3.23 -10.71 -3.77
N ALA A 68 -1.94 -10.85 -3.50
CA ALA A 68 -0.91 -10.94 -4.54
C ALA A 68 -1.05 -12.19 -5.43
N HIS A 69 -1.38 -13.33 -4.83
CA HIS A 69 -1.64 -14.56 -5.58
C HIS A 69 -2.83 -14.39 -6.54
N GLN A 70 -3.93 -13.75 -6.12
CA GLN A 70 -5.05 -13.46 -7.03
C GLN A 70 -4.65 -12.48 -8.14
N ALA A 71 -3.88 -11.44 -7.81
CA ALA A 71 -3.39 -10.50 -8.81
C ALA A 71 -2.49 -11.16 -9.86
N LEU A 72 -1.59 -12.06 -9.45
CA LEU A 72 -0.74 -12.83 -10.38
C LEU A 72 -1.54 -13.80 -11.24
N LEU A 73 -2.56 -14.46 -10.68
CA LEU A 73 -3.43 -15.35 -11.44
C LEU A 73 -4.11 -14.63 -12.61
N GLU A 74 -4.59 -13.40 -12.40
CA GLU A 74 -5.20 -12.61 -13.48
C GLU A 74 -4.23 -12.20 -14.57
N GLN A 75 -2.94 -12.11 -14.23
CA GLN A 75 -1.87 -11.86 -15.20
C GLN A 75 -1.37 -13.13 -15.90
N GLY A 76 -2.04 -14.27 -15.69
CA GLY A 76 -1.65 -15.56 -16.27
C GLY A 76 -0.47 -16.23 -15.56
N MET A 77 -0.06 -15.73 -14.39
CA MET A 77 1.11 -16.20 -13.64
C MET A 77 0.71 -17.19 -12.53
N ALA A 78 -0.12 -18.16 -12.86
CA ALA A 78 -0.54 -19.19 -11.91
C ALA A 78 0.65 -19.95 -11.31
N GLY A 79 0.61 -20.18 -9.99
CA GLY A 79 1.66 -20.90 -9.26
C GLY A 79 2.93 -20.08 -8.96
N HIS A 80 3.02 -18.83 -9.40
CA HIS A 80 4.12 -17.95 -8.99
C HIS A 80 3.86 -17.35 -7.61
N GLU A 81 4.91 -17.23 -6.81
CA GLU A 81 4.87 -16.59 -5.50
C GLU A 81 5.66 -15.29 -5.49
N VAL A 82 5.20 -14.33 -4.67
CA VAL A 82 5.91 -13.06 -4.45
C VAL A 82 6.93 -13.27 -3.34
N GLY A 83 8.21 -13.21 -3.71
CA GLY A 83 9.33 -13.36 -2.79
C GLY A 83 9.44 -12.22 -1.77
N ILE A 84 10.39 -12.35 -0.85
CA ILE A 84 10.75 -11.32 0.13
C ILE A 84 12.19 -10.90 -0.16
N GLY A 85 12.36 -9.66 -0.60
CA GLY A 85 13.65 -9.06 -0.95
C GLY A 85 14.27 -8.29 0.21
N ALA A 86 15.29 -7.49 -0.13
CA ALA A 86 15.88 -6.52 0.79
C ALA A 86 14.81 -5.59 1.37
N ASP A 87 14.97 -5.22 2.64
CA ASP A 87 14.05 -4.35 3.37
C ASP A 87 12.59 -4.82 3.35
N ARG A 88 12.40 -6.14 3.16
CA ARG A 88 11.09 -6.81 3.05
C ARG A 88 10.27 -6.40 1.82
N ALA A 89 10.89 -5.76 0.82
CA ALA A 89 10.22 -5.43 -0.43
C ALA A 89 9.71 -6.70 -1.14
N PRO A 90 8.53 -6.68 -1.76
CA PRO A 90 8.05 -7.80 -2.55
C PRO A 90 8.95 -8.02 -3.78
N VAL A 91 9.33 -9.28 -4.03
CA VAL A 91 10.04 -9.68 -5.25
C VAL A 91 9.04 -10.26 -6.23
N TRP A 92 8.74 -9.49 -7.28
CA TRP A 92 7.79 -9.86 -8.32
C TRP A 92 8.41 -10.80 -9.35
N PRO A 93 7.61 -11.63 -10.04
CA PRO A 93 8.08 -12.39 -11.19
C PRO A 93 8.68 -11.47 -12.27
N VAL A 94 9.65 -12.00 -13.03
CA VAL A 94 10.31 -11.26 -14.12
C VAL A 94 9.28 -10.72 -15.11
N GLY A 95 9.44 -9.44 -15.48
CA GLY A 95 8.53 -8.75 -16.40
C GLY A 95 7.26 -8.17 -15.76
N PHE A 96 7.09 -8.36 -14.45
CA PHE A 96 5.98 -7.81 -13.69
C PHE A 96 6.44 -6.90 -12.57
N GLU A 97 5.58 -5.94 -12.27
CA GLU A 97 5.68 -5.09 -11.10
C GLU A 97 4.36 -5.12 -10.33
N GLY A 98 4.43 -4.80 -9.05
CA GLY A 98 3.24 -4.76 -8.20
C GLY A 98 3.48 -3.99 -6.92
N SER A 99 2.39 -3.76 -6.21
CA SER A 99 2.42 -3.15 -4.90
C SER A 99 1.37 -3.79 -4.00
N ILE A 100 1.70 -3.94 -2.72
CA ILE A 100 0.85 -4.55 -1.70
C ILE A 100 0.75 -3.57 -0.53
N SER A 101 -0.46 -3.34 -0.04
CA SER A 101 -0.68 -2.66 1.24
C SER A 101 -1.71 -3.42 2.06
N HIS A 102 -1.64 -3.25 3.37
CA HIS A 102 -2.60 -3.78 4.32
C HIS A 102 -2.77 -2.82 5.48
N THR A 103 -3.99 -2.72 5.97
CA THR A 103 -4.31 -1.91 7.14
C THR A 103 -5.50 -2.51 7.88
N VAL A 104 -5.85 -1.95 9.03
CA VAL A 104 -7.06 -2.31 9.76
C VAL A 104 -7.98 -1.09 9.75
N LEU A 105 -9.15 -1.22 9.11
CA LEU A 105 -10.17 -0.19 9.05
C LEU A 105 -11.28 -0.56 10.04
N GLY A 106 -11.31 0.14 11.18
CA GLY A 106 -12.17 -0.24 12.31
C GLY A 106 -11.73 -1.57 12.92
N SER A 107 -12.58 -2.61 12.83
CA SER A 107 -12.27 -3.97 13.28
C SER A 107 -11.87 -4.93 12.15
N VAL A 108 -11.88 -4.46 10.90
CA VAL A 108 -11.66 -5.31 9.71
C VAL A 108 -10.26 -5.06 9.17
N GLY A 109 -9.46 -6.13 9.06
CA GLY A 109 -8.22 -6.12 8.31
C GLY A 109 -8.50 -6.11 6.82
N VAL A 110 -7.77 -5.30 6.06
CA VAL A 110 -7.89 -5.21 4.60
C VAL A 110 -6.50 -5.28 4.00
N ALA A 111 -6.30 -6.18 3.04
CA ALA A 111 -5.12 -6.23 2.20
C ALA A 111 -5.51 -5.97 0.74
N LEU A 112 -4.67 -5.23 0.02
CA LEU A 112 -4.86 -4.90 -1.39
C LEU A 112 -3.54 -5.13 -2.13
N CYS A 113 -3.62 -5.78 -3.29
CA CYS A 113 -2.48 -5.95 -4.18
C CYS A 113 -2.86 -5.65 -5.62
N ALA A 114 -2.02 -4.92 -6.34
CA ALA A 114 -2.12 -4.78 -7.80
C ALA A 114 -0.84 -5.25 -8.45
N VAL A 115 -0.97 -5.91 -9.61
CA VAL A 115 0.15 -6.40 -10.43
C VAL A 115 -0.14 -6.08 -11.88
N ARG A 116 0.89 -5.66 -12.62
CA ARG A 116 0.82 -5.41 -14.07
C ARG A 116 2.16 -5.74 -14.74
N PRO A 117 2.18 -5.97 -16.07
CA PRO A 117 3.42 -6.05 -16.82
C PRO A 117 4.17 -4.71 -16.77
N GLY A 118 5.50 -4.76 -16.74
CA GLY A 118 6.36 -3.59 -16.81
C GLY A 118 7.28 -3.41 -15.60
N ALA A 119 8.02 -2.31 -15.61
CA ALA A 119 8.98 -1.93 -14.56
C ALA A 119 9.05 -0.41 -14.32
N ALA A 120 8.05 0.34 -14.79
CA ALA A 120 8.02 1.80 -14.70
C ALA A 120 7.91 2.30 -13.24
N GLY A 121 7.17 1.55 -12.42
CA GLY A 121 6.89 1.78 -11.01
C GLY A 121 5.40 1.78 -10.72
N ILE A 122 5.01 1.02 -9.70
CA ILE A 122 3.66 0.99 -9.12
C ILE A 122 3.76 1.06 -7.60
N GLY A 123 2.94 1.91 -7.01
CA GLY A 123 2.81 2.02 -5.56
C GLY A 123 1.35 2.16 -5.17
N LEU A 124 0.94 1.45 -4.14
CA LEU A 124 -0.36 1.64 -3.53
C LEU A 124 -0.26 1.56 -2.02
N ASP A 125 -1.16 2.28 -1.36
CA ASP A 125 -1.18 2.31 0.07
C ASP A 125 -2.58 2.59 0.63
N MET A 126 -2.88 1.98 1.79
CA MET A 126 -4.15 2.13 2.49
C MET A 126 -3.88 2.47 3.93
N GLU A 127 -4.55 3.50 4.44
CA GLU A 127 -4.39 3.95 5.82
C GLU A 127 -5.73 4.24 6.48
N ALA A 128 -5.84 3.92 7.77
CA ALA A 128 -6.98 4.30 8.58
C ALA A 128 -6.95 5.80 8.85
N TRP A 129 -8.12 6.44 8.97
CA TRP A 129 -8.18 7.85 9.34
C TRP A 129 -7.59 8.05 10.74
N LEU A 130 -6.57 8.90 10.82
CA LEU A 130 -6.02 9.34 12.10
C LEU A 130 -7.04 10.17 12.87
N ASP A 131 -6.99 10.08 14.20
CA ASP A 131 -7.59 11.09 15.06
C ASP A 131 -6.71 12.35 15.18
N GLU A 132 -7.26 13.44 15.72
CA GLU A 132 -6.53 14.71 15.85
C GLU A 132 -5.29 14.60 16.76
N GLY A 133 -5.34 13.73 17.78
CA GLY A 133 -4.22 13.50 18.68
C GLY A 133 -3.09 12.72 18.01
N GLU A 134 -3.42 11.75 17.16
CA GLU A 134 -2.47 11.04 16.31
C GLU A 134 -1.86 11.97 15.28
N ALA A 135 -2.68 12.79 14.61
CA ALA A 135 -2.21 13.75 13.62
C ALA A 135 -1.24 14.77 14.25
N ALA A 136 -1.58 15.32 15.42
CA ALA A 136 -0.71 16.23 16.16
C ALA A 136 0.66 15.62 16.51
N ARG A 137 0.72 14.30 16.75
CA ARG A 137 1.97 13.59 17.03
C ARG A 137 2.78 13.26 15.78
N LEU A 138 2.11 12.93 14.69
CA LEU A 138 2.74 12.37 13.49
C LEU A 138 3.13 13.43 12.46
N TRP A 139 2.47 14.59 12.44
CA TRP A 139 2.74 15.59 11.42
C TRP A 139 4.22 16.03 11.32
N PRO A 140 5.00 16.17 12.42
CA PRO A 140 6.40 16.63 12.30
C PRO A 140 7.33 15.61 11.61
N VAL A 141 6.91 14.35 11.54
CA VAL A 141 7.65 13.29 10.84
C VAL A 141 7.24 13.22 9.37
N ILE A 142 5.98 13.50 9.09
CA ILE A 142 5.38 13.28 7.76
C ILE A 142 5.49 14.52 6.88
N ALA A 143 5.44 15.71 7.46
CA ALA A 143 5.37 16.98 6.74
C ALA A 143 6.27 18.04 7.37
N ASP A 144 6.79 18.94 6.54
CA ASP A 144 7.39 20.18 7.05
C ASP A 144 6.31 21.18 7.52
N GLU A 145 6.70 22.21 8.26
CA GLU A 145 5.78 23.22 8.81
C GLU A 145 4.95 23.92 7.72
N GLY A 146 5.55 24.18 6.56
CA GLY A 146 4.88 24.87 5.46
C GLY A 146 3.86 23.98 4.76
N GLU A 147 4.19 22.72 4.51
CA GLU A 147 3.32 21.67 4.00
C GLU A 147 2.16 21.44 4.97
N TRP A 148 2.45 21.29 6.27
CA TRP A 148 1.44 21.13 7.31
C TRP A 148 0.47 22.30 7.33
N GLY A 149 0.97 23.54 7.33
CA GLY A 149 0.14 24.73 7.28
C GLY A 149 -0.76 24.80 6.04
N ARG A 150 -0.33 24.28 4.89
CA ARG A 150 -1.17 24.18 3.68
C ARG A 150 -2.25 23.10 3.83
N LEU A 151 -1.90 21.93 4.35
CA LEU A 151 -2.83 20.82 4.56
C LEU A 151 -3.93 21.15 5.58
N ALA A 152 -3.57 21.86 6.64
CA ALA A 152 -4.51 22.32 7.67
C ALA A 152 -5.62 23.21 7.13
N ARG A 153 -5.40 23.88 5.99
CA ARG A 153 -6.40 24.72 5.30
C ARG A 153 -7.21 23.96 4.25
N SER A 154 -6.95 22.67 4.05
CA SER A 154 -7.71 21.86 3.10
C SER A 154 -9.12 21.57 3.63
N SER A 155 -10.05 21.27 2.72
CA SER A 155 -11.43 20.92 3.08
C SER A 155 -11.58 19.54 3.74
N LEU A 156 -10.50 18.75 3.83
CA LEU A 156 -10.52 17.43 4.46
C LEU A 156 -10.41 17.49 6.00
N GLY A 157 -9.94 18.61 6.55
CA GLY A 157 -9.52 18.70 7.94
C GLY A 157 -8.09 18.17 8.14
N GLU A 158 -7.44 18.62 9.21
CA GLU A 158 -6.03 18.38 9.53
C GLU A 158 -5.67 16.88 9.56
N ALA A 159 -6.35 16.09 10.39
CA ALA A 159 -6.02 14.68 10.56
C ALA A 159 -6.19 13.85 9.28
N ARG A 160 -7.27 14.08 8.52
CA ARG A 160 -7.52 13.36 7.26
C ARG A 160 -6.56 13.81 6.16
N ALA A 161 -6.25 15.10 6.08
CA ALA A 161 -5.28 15.61 5.13
C ALA A 161 -3.88 15.03 5.39
N LEU A 162 -3.49 14.89 6.67
CA LEU A 162 -2.24 14.23 7.04
C LEU A 162 -2.24 12.75 6.68
N THR A 163 -3.33 12.04 6.99
CA THR A 163 -3.49 10.61 6.65
C THR A 163 -3.33 10.39 5.15
N LEU A 164 -3.98 11.24 4.34
CA LEU A 164 -3.87 11.18 2.88
C LEU A 164 -2.44 11.46 2.41
N LEU A 165 -1.77 12.47 2.97
CA LEU A 165 -0.38 12.77 2.63
C LEU A 165 0.54 11.59 2.96
N PHE A 166 0.41 11.04 4.16
CA PHE A 166 1.17 9.88 4.62
C PHE A 166 1.04 8.71 3.65
N SER A 167 -0.20 8.31 3.35
CA SER A 167 -0.46 7.22 2.42
C SER A 167 0.07 7.53 1.01
N ALA A 168 -0.05 8.77 0.55
CA ALA A 168 0.48 9.16 -0.77
C ALA A 168 2.01 9.07 -0.82
N LYS A 169 2.72 9.46 0.24
CA LYS A 169 4.18 9.34 0.34
C LYS A 169 4.62 7.88 0.43
N GLU A 170 3.88 7.02 1.13
CA GLU A 170 4.09 5.56 1.12
C GLU A 170 3.89 4.94 -0.28
N SER A 171 2.84 5.36 -1.01
CA SER A 171 2.64 4.97 -2.40
C SER A 171 3.79 5.43 -3.30
N LEU A 172 4.27 6.67 -3.13
CA LEU A 172 5.43 7.19 -3.85
C LEU A 172 6.68 6.34 -3.55
N PHE A 173 6.92 6.05 -2.27
CA PHE A 173 8.03 5.20 -1.82
C PHE A 173 8.01 3.85 -2.53
N LYS A 174 6.88 3.13 -2.48
CA LYS A 174 6.74 1.80 -3.09
C LYS A 174 6.91 1.83 -4.61
N ALA A 175 6.46 2.89 -5.28
CA ALA A 175 6.61 3.04 -6.74
C ALA A 175 8.06 3.30 -7.16
N LEU A 176 8.82 4.07 -6.38
CA LEU A 176 10.17 4.50 -6.75
C LEU A 176 11.27 3.61 -6.17
N TYR A 177 11.05 2.96 -5.02
CA TYR A 177 12.06 2.16 -4.32
C TYR A 177 12.78 1.15 -5.22
N PRO A 178 12.11 0.37 -6.10
CA PRO A 178 12.80 -0.58 -6.97
C PRO A 178 13.82 0.06 -7.93
N ARG A 179 13.62 1.33 -8.31
CA ARG A 179 14.51 2.09 -9.20
C ARG A 179 15.56 2.90 -8.44
N VAL A 180 15.24 3.34 -7.23
CA VAL A 180 16.13 4.14 -6.38
C VAL A 180 17.15 3.25 -5.66
N GLY A 181 16.74 2.06 -5.22
CA GLY A 181 17.63 1.06 -4.60
C GLY A 181 18.19 1.45 -3.23
N ARG A 182 17.67 2.53 -2.63
CA ARG A 182 18.00 3.00 -1.28
C ARG A 182 16.78 3.63 -0.65
N TYR A 183 16.78 3.69 0.68
CA TYR A 183 15.76 4.38 1.45
C TYR A 183 15.78 5.90 1.20
N PHE A 184 14.59 6.50 1.22
CA PHE A 184 14.33 7.94 1.25
C PHE A 184 13.05 8.16 2.08
N ASP A 185 12.99 9.30 2.76
CA ASP A 185 12.06 9.55 3.86
C ASP A 185 10.87 10.45 3.43
N PHE A 186 9.90 10.67 4.31
CA PHE A 186 8.74 11.51 4.05
C PHE A 186 9.10 12.94 3.67
N LEU A 187 10.16 13.49 4.26
CA LEU A 187 10.59 14.86 3.98
C LEU A 187 11.36 15.00 2.65
N ASP A 188 11.69 13.89 1.98
CA ASP A 188 12.26 13.91 0.63
C ASP A 188 11.20 14.23 -0.45
N ALA A 189 9.92 14.30 -0.08
CA ALA A 189 8.85 14.72 -0.97
C ALA A 189 7.87 15.68 -0.27
N SER A 190 7.26 16.58 -1.04
CA SER A 190 6.23 17.50 -0.56
C SER A 190 5.02 17.56 -1.50
N CYS A 191 3.86 17.87 -0.93
CA CYS A 191 2.61 18.08 -1.62
C CYS A 191 2.60 19.45 -2.28
N LEU A 192 2.51 19.43 -3.61
CA LEU A 192 2.33 20.60 -4.46
C LEU A 192 0.86 20.98 -4.60
N CYS A 193 -0.01 19.98 -4.74
CA CYS A 193 -1.43 20.18 -4.99
C CYS A 193 -2.25 19.03 -4.43
N LEU A 194 -3.37 19.37 -3.81
CA LEU A 194 -4.36 18.43 -3.33
C LEU A 194 -5.72 18.81 -3.90
N ARG A 195 -6.37 17.87 -4.60
CA ARG A 195 -7.70 18.02 -5.19
C ARG A 195 -8.52 16.79 -4.88
N GLU A 196 -9.81 16.84 -5.19
CA GLU A 196 -10.65 15.66 -5.11
C GLU A 196 -10.12 14.56 -6.04
N GLY A 197 -9.80 13.40 -5.47
CA GLY A 197 -9.32 12.23 -6.20
C GLY A 197 -7.86 12.26 -6.67
N GLU A 198 -7.16 13.39 -6.51
CA GLU A 198 -5.77 13.58 -6.94
C GLU A 198 -4.90 14.28 -5.90
N ILE A 199 -3.65 13.83 -5.77
CA ILE A 199 -2.60 14.50 -4.98
C ILE A 199 -1.29 14.49 -5.77
N THR A 200 -0.67 15.65 -5.91
CA THR A 200 0.59 15.81 -6.64
C THR A 200 1.72 16.01 -5.64
N LEU A 201 2.71 15.13 -5.71
CA LEU A 201 3.92 15.19 -4.88
C LEU A 201 5.11 15.59 -5.75
N ALA A 202 6.06 16.33 -5.16
CA ALA A 202 7.35 16.65 -5.75
C ALA A 202 8.49 16.23 -4.83
N LEU A 203 9.59 15.77 -5.41
CA LEU A 203 10.80 15.47 -4.68
C LEU A 203 11.50 16.75 -4.23
N ASN A 204 11.84 16.85 -2.96
CA ASN A 204 12.60 17.95 -2.39
C ASN A 204 14.11 17.75 -2.59
N THR A 205 14.56 16.49 -2.68
CA THR A 205 15.96 16.10 -2.85
C THR A 205 16.11 15.20 -4.10
N PRO A 206 17.29 15.17 -4.73
CA PRO A 206 17.53 14.24 -5.82
C PRO A 206 17.65 12.80 -5.30
N LEU A 207 16.86 11.87 -5.86
CA LEU A 207 16.92 10.46 -5.50
C LEU A 207 17.87 9.68 -6.41
N SER A 208 17.87 10.00 -7.71
CA SER A 208 18.73 9.41 -8.74
C SER A 208 18.88 10.37 -9.93
N GLY A 209 19.69 10.03 -10.94
CA GLY A 209 19.84 10.85 -12.15
C GLY A 209 18.54 11.04 -12.95
N SER A 210 17.58 10.11 -12.86
CA SER A 210 16.26 10.22 -13.50
C SER A 210 15.17 10.79 -12.57
N LEU A 211 15.51 11.03 -11.30
CA LEU A 211 14.61 11.55 -10.27
C LEU A 211 15.29 12.74 -9.55
N PRO A 212 15.47 13.87 -10.26
CA PRO A 212 16.06 15.08 -9.67
C PRO A 212 15.10 15.74 -8.67
N ALA A 213 15.63 16.65 -7.84
CA ALA A 213 14.78 17.55 -7.05
C ALA A 213 13.85 18.34 -7.97
N GLY A 214 12.59 18.52 -7.56
CA GLY A 214 11.51 19.11 -8.34
C GLY A 214 10.81 18.16 -9.33
N TRP A 215 11.31 16.92 -9.50
CA TRP A 215 10.54 15.88 -10.18
C TRP A 215 9.22 15.67 -9.43
N HIS A 216 8.12 15.53 -10.17
CA HIS A 216 6.80 15.43 -9.57
C HIS A 216 5.93 14.40 -10.29
N CYS A 217 4.95 13.87 -9.55
CA CYS A 217 3.95 12.95 -10.06
C CYS A 217 2.60 13.17 -9.39
N THR A 218 1.53 12.83 -10.11
CA THR A 218 0.17 12.85 -9.58
C THR A 218 -0.27 11.44 -9.23
N LEU A 219 -0.60 11.24 -7.97
CA LEU A 219 -1.25 10.04 -7.46
C LEU A 219 -2.76 10.22 -7.52
N ARG A 220 -3.46 9.10 -7.64
CA ARG A 220 -4.91 9.05 -7.45
C ARG A 220 -5.19 8.61 -6.03
N TRP A 221 -6.29 9.09 -5.48
CA TRP A 221 -6.75 8.66 -4.17
C TRP A 221 -8.27 8.56 -4.14
N ARG A 222 -8.78 7.80 -3.16
CA ARG A 222 -10.21 7.75 -2.86
C ARG A 222 -10.43 7.43 -1.39
N PRO A 223 -11.51 7.95 -0.77
CA PRO A 223 -11.88 7.53 0.56
C PRO A 223 -12.32 6.06 0.55
N LEU A 224 -12.00 5.37 1.63
CA LEU A 224 -12.57 4.09 2.04
C LEU A 224 -13.44 4.34 3.28
N GLU A 225 -14.29 3.38 3.62
CA GLU A 225 -14.94 3.39 4.93
C GLU A 225 -13.86 3.28 6.02
N GLY A 226 -13.73 4.32 6.86
CA GLY A 226 -12.73 4.36 7.93
C GLY A 226 -11.28 4.65 7.50
N GLY A 227 -11.01 4.92 6.22
CA GLY A 227 -9.64 5.22 5.76
C GLY A 227 -9.52 5.77 4.35
N VAL A 228 -8.33 5.68 3.77
CA VAL A 228 -7.99 6.15 2.42
C VAL A 228 -7.26 5.09 1.64
N LEU A 229 -7.42 5.09 0.32
CA LEU A 229 -6.55 4.39 -0.63
C LEU A 229 -5.87 5.41 -1.51
N THR A 230 -4.55 5.30 -1.64
CA THR A 230 -3.73 6.05 -2.61
C THR A 230 -3.04 5.09 -3.56
N TRP A 231 -2.81 5.53 -4.81
CA TRP A 231 -2.00 4.78 -5.75
C TRP A 231 -1.30 5.67 -6.77
N LEU A 232 -0.12 5.22 -7.17
CA LEU A 232 0.72 5.79 -8.21
C LEU A 232 0.99 4.72 -9.26
N LEU A 233 0.72 5.05 -10.51
CA LEU A 233 1.09 4.26 -11.67
C LEU A 233 2.00 5.12 -12.54
N LEU A 234 3.28 4.76 -12.61
CA LEU A 234 4.20 5.42 -13.54
C LEU A 234 4.01 4.83 -14.93
N SER A 235 4.30 5.63 -15.95
CA SER A 235 4.43 5.18 -17.33
C SER A 235 5.90 5.23 -17.72
N GLU A 236 6.30 4.36 -18.63
CA GLU A 236 7.63 4.42 -19.25
C GLU A 236 7.84 5.72 -20.03
#